data_AF-A0A6A6C2N6-F1
#
_entry.id   AF-A0A6A6C2N6-F1
#
_cell.length_a   1.000
_cell.length_b   1.000
_cell.length_c   1.000
_cell.angle_alpha   90.00
_cell.angle_beta   90.00
_cell.angle_gamma   90.00
#
_symmetry.space_group_name_H-M   'P 1'
#
loop_
_entity.id
_entity.type
_entity.pdbx_description
1 polymer ?
#
loop_
_entity_poly.entity_id
_entity_poly.type
_entity_poly.pdbx_seq_one_letter_code
_entity_poly.pdbx_strand_id
1 'polypeptide(L)'
;MRTITWVKMAAAGGIMCIGGPALIYYVTPTEEELFLRYNPELQKRSLERRQEKQEDFDQFVGRLKEYSKSEKHIWTVWEQEAEKKRRQGVTAELERRREAQLEAELRRKEMKESLK
;
A
#
# COMPACT_ATOMS: atom_id res chain seq x y z
N MET A 1 -6.68 -43.56 -34.30
CA MET A 1 -7.74 -42.86 -33.52
C MET A 1 -7.18 -42.14 -32.29
N ARG A 2 -6.42 -42.79 -31.40
CA ARG A 2 -5.89 -42.17 -30.17
C ARG A 2 -5.05 -40.90 -30.40
N THR A 3 -4.12 -40.92 -31.36
CA THR A 3 -3.26 -39.76 -31.67
C THR A 3 -4.05 -38.52 -32.09
N ILE A 4 -5.12 -38.70 -32.88
CA ILE A 4 -6.00 -37.61 -33.32
C ILE A 4 -6.74 -36.99 -32.12
N THR A 5 -7.21 -37.82 -31.18
CA THR A 5 -7.86 -37.33 -29.95
C THR A 5 -6.89 -36.52 -29.09
N TRP A 6 -5.65 -36.99 -28.91
CA TRP A 6 -4.62 -36.26 -28.16
C TRP A 6 -4.25 -34.92 -28.79
N VAL A 7 -4.12 -34.87 -30.13
CA VAL A 7 -3.86 -33.62 -30.85
C VAL A 7 -5.02 -32.63 -30.67
N LYS A 8 -6.27 -33.10 -30.77
CA LYS A 8 -7.45 -32.24 -30.53
C LYS A 8 -7.50 -31.72 -29.09
N MET A 9 -7.19 -32.56 -28.11
CA MET A 9 -7.16 -32.16 -26.69
C MET A 9 -6.03 -31.16 -26.41
N ALA A 10 -4.85 -31.38 -26.98
CA ALA A 10 -3.73 -30.44 -26.86
C ALA A 10 -4.06 -29.08 -27.52
N ALA A 11 -4.68 -29.10 -28.70
CA ALA A 11 -5.10 -27.88 -29.38
C ALA A 11 -6.18 -27.12 -28.59
N ALA A 12 -7.22 -27.81 -28.12
CA ALA A 12 -8.28 -27.20 -27.32
C ALA A 12 -7.75 -26.65 -25.99
N GLY A 13 -6.90 -27.42 -25.29
CA GLY A 13 -6.25 -26.98 -24.06
C GLY A 13 -5.32 -25.78 -24.29
N GLY A 14 -4.54 -25.78 -25.38
CA GLY A 14 -3.69 -24.66 -25.76
C GLY A 14 -4.49 -23.39 -26.05
N ILE A 15 -5.59 -23.49 -26.80
CA ILE A 15 -6.49 -22.36 -27.06
C ILE A 15 -7.09 -21.84 -25.76
N MET A 16 -7.48 -22.70 -24.82
CA MET A 16 -8.05 -22.25 -23.55
C MET A 16 -6.99 -21.56 -22.67
N CYS A 17 -5.83 -22.18 -22.49
CA CYS A 17 -4.77 -21.69 -21.60
C CYS A 17 -4.08 -20.43 -22.13
N ILE A 18 -3.96 -20.27 -23.45
CA ILE A 18 -3.32 -19.10 -24.08
C ILE A 18 -4.37 -18.09 -24.52
N GLY A 19 -5.43 -18.54 -25.18
CA GLY A 19 -6.47 -17.68 -25.73
C GLY A 19 -7.28 -16.97 -24.65
N GLY A 20 -7.50 -17.58 -23.48
CA GLY A 20 -8.13 -16.90 -22.34
C GLY A 20 -7.35 -15.65 -21.91
N PRO A 21 -6.10 -15.80 -21.44
CA PRO A 21 -5.26 -14.66 -21.10
C PRO A 21 -5.04 -13.68 -22.25
N ALA A 22 -4.83 -14.17 -23.47
CA ALA A 22 -4.65 -13.30 -24.65
C ALA A 22 -5.88 -12.44 -24.94
N LEU A 23 -7.09 -13.02 -24.83
CA LEU A 23 -8.34 -12.27 -24.99
C LEU A 23 -8.47 -11.20 -23.90
N ILE A 24 -8.16 -11.53 -22.65
CA ILE A 24 -8.19 -10.57 -21.54
C ILE A 24 -7.23 -9.41 -21.83
N TYR A 25 -5.99 -9.67 -22.23
CA TYR A 25 -5.05 -8.61 -22.58
C TYR A 25 -5.51 -7.77 -23.77
N TYR A 26 -6.21 -8.38 -24.73
CA TYR A 26 -6.74 -7.66 -25.89
C TYR A 26 -7.91 -6.73 -25.54
N VAL A 27 -8.81 -7.13 -24.63
CA VAL A 27 -10.01 -6.33 -24.29
C VAL A 27 -9.79 -5.38 -23.11
N THR A 28 -8.80 -5.65 -22.26
CA THR A 28 -8.53 -4.82 -21.09
C THR A 28 -7.91 -3.50 -21.56
N PRO A 29 -8.54 -2.35 -21.32
CA PRO A 29 -8.00 -1.06 -21.73
C PRO A 29 -6.69 -0.78 -20.99
N THR A 30 -5.80 -0.05 -21.65
CA THR A 30 -4.55 0.40 -21.02
C THR A 30 -4.82 1.47 -19.96
N GLU A 31 -3.87 1.70 -19.06
CA GLU A 31 -4.01 2.75 -18.03
C GLU A 31 -4.20 4.14 -18.63
N GLU A 32 -3.59 4.41 -19.79
CA GLU A 32 -3.70 5.67 -20.51
C GLU A 32 -5.10 5.86 -21.12
N GLU A 33 -5.64 4.82 -21.75
CA GLU A 33 -7.01 4.81 -22.27
C GLU A 33 -8.04 4.98 -21.15
N LEU A 34 -7.80 4.36 -19.99
CA LEU A 34 -8.65 4.51 -18.82
C LEU A 34 -8.59 5.94 -18.26
N PHE A 35 -7.40 6.53 -18.21
CA PHE A 35 -7.20 7.91 -17.77
C PHE A 35 -7.95 8.91 -18.64
N LEU A 36 -7.90 8.74 -19.98
CA LEU A 36 -8.62 9.59 -20.92
C LEU A 36 -10.15 9.53 -20.76
N ARG A 37 -10.68 8.41 -20.26
CA ARG A 37 -12.11 8.23 -19.98
C ARG A 37 -12.56 8.85 -18.65
N TYR A 38 -11.63 9.29 -17.79
CA TYR A 38 -11.99 9.93 -16.53
C TYR A 38 -12.57 11.33 -16.73
N ASN A 39 -13.40 11.77 -15.78
CA ASN A 39 -13.84 13.16 -15.66
C ASN A 39 -12.62 14.08 -15.45
N PRO A 40 -12.57 15.30 -16.03
CA PRO A 40 -11.46 16.25 -15.87
C PRO A 40 -10.98 16.47 -14.44
N GLU A 41 -11.88 16.42 -13.46
CA GLU A 41 -11.54 16.55 -12.04
C GLU A 41 -10.69 15.37 -11.52
N LEU A 42 -11.05 14.15 -11.93
CA LEU A 42 -10.33 12.93 -11.59
C LEU A 42 -9.00 12.82 -12.33
N GLN A 43 -8.95 13.30 -13.58
CA GLN A 43 -7.69 13.39 -14.32
C GLN A 43 -6.67 14.26 -13.59
N LYS A 44 -7.09 15.44 -13.13
CA LYS A 44 -6.24 16.34 -12.36
C LYS A 44 -5.74 15.70 -11.06
N ARG A 45 -6.66 15.12 -10.27
CA ARG A 45 -6.30 14.41 -9.02
C ARG A 45 -5.35 13.24 -9.24
N SER A 46 -5.54 12.49 -10.34
CA SER A 46 -4.69 11.35 -10.66
C SER A 46 -3.29 11.77 -11.10
N LEU A 47 -3.14 12.94 -11.75
CA LEU A 47 -1.85 13.52 -12.09
C LEU A 47 -1.13 14.04 -10.84
N GLU A 48 -1.85 14.77 -9.98
CA GLU A 48 -1.32 15.29 -8.71
C GLU A 48 -0.82 14.15 -7.79
N ARG A 49 -1.58 13.05 -7.70
CA ARG A 49 -1.24 11.90 -6.84
C ARG A 49 -0.38 10.84 -7.52
N ARG A 50 0.12 11.08 -8.74
CA ARG A 50 0.89 10.07 -9.46
C ARG A 50 2.18 9.70 -8.72
N GLN A 51 2.88 10.70 -8.19
CA GLN A 51 4.11 10.49 -7.42
C GLN A 51 3.81 9.77 -6.10
N GLU A 52 2.82 10.25 -5.34
CA GLU A 52 2.36 9.62 -4.09
C GLU A 52 2.02 8.14 -4.30
N LYS A 53 1.26 7.80 -5.36
CA LYS A 53 0.93 6.40 -5.69
C LYS A 53 2.17 5.55 -6.01
N GLN A 54 3.16 6.13 -6.66
CA GLN A 54 4.39 5.41 -7.00
C GLN A 54 5.22 5.16 -5.74
N GLU A 55 5.35 6.16 -4.87
CA GLU A 55 6.01 6.03 -3.57
C GLU A 55 5.31 5.01 -2.66
N ASP A 56 3.98 5.06 -2.60
CA ASP A 56 3.17 4.09 -1.86
C ASP A 56 3.36 2.66 -2.36
N PHE A 57 3.43 2.49 -3.69
CA PHE A 57 3.67 1.21 -4.32
C PHE A 57 5.08 0.68 -3.99
N ASP A 58 6.10 1.51 -4.13
CA ASP A 58 7.48 1.14 -3.81
C ASP A 58 7.63 0.80 -2.32
N GLN A 59 6.99 1.57 -1.43
CA GLN A 59 6.96 1.29 0.00
C GLN A 59 6.22 -0.02 0.31
N PHE A 60 5.10 -0.29 -0.37
CA PHE A 60 4.35 -1.53 -0.24
C PHE A 60 5.20 -2.74 -0.66
N VAL A 61 5.81 -2.70 -1.84
CA VAL A 61 6.69 -3.77 -2.33
C VAL A 61 7.90 -3.94 -1.41
N GLY A 62 8.47 -2.84 -0.91
CA GLY A 62 9.55 -2.85 0.06
C GLY A 62 9.17 -3.60 1.35
N ARG A 63 8.00 -3.31 1.93
CA ARG A 63 7.49 -4.04 3.10
C ARG A 63 7.22 -5.50 2.80
N LEU A 64 6.65 -5.82 1.64
CA LEU A 64 6.39 -7.20 1.27
C LEU A 64 7.69 -8.02 1.14
N LYS A 65 8.73 -7.42 0.54
CA LYS A 65 10.08 -8.01 0.48
C LYS A 65 10.68 -8.21 1.88
N GLU A 66 10.44 -7.28 2.80
CA GLU A 66 10.90 -7.43 4.18
C GLU A 66 10.15 -8.56 4.90
N TYR A 67 8.83 -8.64 4.74
CA TYR A 67 8.02 -9.71 5.31
C TYR A 67 8.37 -11.08 4.76
N SER A 68 8.73 -11.18 3.48
CA SER A 68 9.11 -12.46 2.88
C SER A 68 10.43 -13.02 3.41
N LYS A 69 11.24 -12.23 4.12
CA LYS A 69 12.44 -12.72 4.81
C LYS A 69 12.12 -13.50 6.08
N SER A 70 10.91 -13.35 6.61
CA SER A 70 10.47 -14.09 7.78
C SER A 70 9.99 -15.48 7.38
N GLU A 71 10.33 -16.49 8.20
CA GLU A 71 9.76 -17.83 8.08
C GLU A 71 8.28 -17.88 8.52
N LYS A 72 7.78 -16.82 9.15
CA LYS A 72 6.39 -16.71 9.58
C LYS A 72 5.50 -16.31 8.41
N HIS A 73 4.23 -16.70 8.48
CA HIS A 73 3.23 -16.28 7.51
C HIS A 73 3.15 -14.74 7.43
N ILE A 74 3.09 -14.20 6.20
CA ILE A 74 3.16 -12.74 5.94
C ILE A 74 2.14 -11.96 6.77
N TRP A 75 0.93 -12.50 6.94
CA TRP A 75 -0.14 -11.88 7.74
C TRP A 75 0.24 -11.73 9.22
N THR A 76 0.94 -12.71 9.79
CA THR A 76 1.38 -12.68 11.18
C THR A 76 2.46 -11.63 11.40
N VAL A 77 3.38 -11.48 10.45
CA VAL A 77 4.44 -10.46 10.51
C VAL A 77 3.83 -9.06 10.36
N TRP A 78 2.88 -8.90 9.45
CA TRP A 78 2.13 -7.66 9.29
C TRP A 78 1.42 -7.27 10.59
N GLU A 79 0.64 -8.17 11.18
CA GLU A 79 -0.09 -7.89 12.43
C GLU A 79 0.86 -7.45 13.56
N GLN A 80 2.01 -8.10 13.69
CA GLN A 80 3.04 -7.74 14.66
C GLN A 80 3.61 -6.34 14.39
N GLU A 81 3.88 -5.98 13.14
CA GLU A 81 4.35 -4.63 12.80
C GLU A 81 3.25 -3.58 13.06
N ALA A 82 2.00 -3.87 12.72
CA ALA A 82 0.87 -2.98 12.98
C ALA A 82 0.63 -2.79 14.49
N GLU A 83 0.78 -3.83 15.30
CA GLU A 83 0.75 -3.73 16.75
C GLU A 83 1.91 -2.90 17.31
N LYS A 84 3.13 -3.13 16.81
CA LYS A 84 4.31 -2.36 17.19
C LYS A 84 4.13 -0.87 16.86
N LYS A 85 3.63 -0.53 15.67
CA LYS A 85 3.33 0.86 15.26
C LYS A 85 2.27 1.51 16.14
N ARG A 86 1.20 0.78 16.49
CA ARG A 86 0.17 1.28 17.42
C ARG A 86 0.76 1.58 18.80
N ARG A 87 1.57 0.67 19.36
CA ARG A 87 2.25 0.88 20.65
C ARG A 87 3.18 2.08 20.61
N GLN A 88 3.99 2.21 19.56
CA GLN A 88 4.88 3.36 19.36
C GLN A 88 4.12 4.68 19.22
N GLY A 89 2.97 4.68 18.53
CA GLY A 89 2.12 5.87 18.43
C GLY A 89 1.57 6.32 19.78
N VAL A 90 1.12 5.37 20.61
CA VAL A 90 0.64 5.65 21.97
C VAL A 90 1.75 6.18 22.86
N THR A 91 2.95 5.59 22.82
CA THR A 91 4.09 6.08 23.62
C THR A 91 4.52 7.47 23.20
N ALA A 92 4.62 7.74 21.89
CA ALA A 92 5.00 9.06 21.36
C ALA A 92 3.97 10.15 21.68
N GLU A 93 2.68 9.81 21.74
CA GLU A 93 1.63 10.74 22.17
C GLU A 93 1.71 11.04 23.68
N LEU A 94 1.97 10.03 24.50
CA LEU A 94 2.16 10.21 25.94
C LEU A 94 3.40 11.07 26.26
N GLU A 95 4.50 10.87 25.53
CA GLU A 95 5.71 11.69 25.66
C GLU A 95 5.44 13.14 25.28
N ARG A 96 4.80 13.40 24.14
CA ARG A 96 4.39 14.76 23.73
C ARG A 96 3.52 15.45 24.78
N ARG A 97 2.59 14.73 25.41
CA ARG A 97 1.76 15.27 26.50
C ARG A 97 2.56 15.60 27.75
N ARG A 98 3.54 14.77 28.11
CA ARG A 98 4.43 15.04 29.26
C ARG A 98 5.29 16.26 29.01
N GLU A 99 5.87 16.39 27.82
CA GLU A 99 6.66 17.57 27.41
C GLU A 99 5.82 18.84 27.45
N ALA A 100 4.61 18.82 26.87
CA ALA A 100 3.69 19.97 26.90
C ALA A 100 3.28 20.36 28.34
N GLN A 101 3.12 19.39 29.24
CA GLN A 101 2.84 19.64 30.66
C GLN A 101 4.04 20.29 31.37
N LEU A 102 5.25 19.78 31.13
CA LEU A 102 6.49 20.35 31.67
C LEU A 102 6.69 21.80 31.20
N GLU A 103 6.49 22.08 29.91
CA GLU A 103 6.58 23.45 29.38
C GLU A 103 5.52 24.39 29.99
N ALA A 104 4.30 23.90 30.21
CA ALA A 104 3.25 24.68 30.85
C ALA A 104 3.57 24.98 32.31
N GLU A 105 4.19 24.04 33.03
CA GLU A 105 4.65 24.24 34.40
C GLU A 105 5.82 25.23 34.48
N LEU A 106 6.78 25.16 33.56
CA LEU A 106 7.89 26.11 33.46
C LEU A 106 7.37 27.53 33.20
N ARG A 107 6.47 27.70 32.21
CA ARG A 107 5.81 28.98 31.94
C ARG A 107 5.04 29.53 33.16
N ARG A 108 4.37 28.66 33.93
CA ARG A 108 3.69 29.06 35.17
C ARG A 108 4.65 29.52 36.26
N LYS A 109 5.84 28.92 36.36
CA LYS A 109 6.88 29.33 37.32
C LYS A 109 7.49 30.67 36.93
N GLU A 110 7.84 30.86 35.65
CA GLU A 110 8.36 32.13 35.13
C GLU A 110 7.37 33.28 35.34
N MET A 111 6.08 33.09 35.06
CA MET A 111 5.07 34.12 35.32
C MET A 111 4.95 34.48 36.81
N LYS A 112 5.04 33.49 37.72
CA LYS A 112 4.98 33.73 39.17
C LYS A 112 6.23 34.45 39.69
N GLU A 113 7.40 34.18 39.11
CA GLU A 113 8.62 34.91 39.45
C GLU A 113 8.60 36.34 38.90
N SER A 114 8.02 36.58 37.72
CA SER A 114 7.90 37.93 37.15
C SER A 114 6.91 38.85 37.87
N LEU A 115 6.00 38.29 38.68
CA LEU A 115 5.00 39.04 39.45
C LEU A 115 5.48 39.45 40.85
N LYS A 116 6.69 39.05 41.25
CA LYS A 116 7.25 39.24 42.60
C LYS A 116 8.36 40.29 42.58
#